data_AF-W0ET08-F1
#
_entry.id   AF-W0ET08-F1
#
_cell.length_a   1.000
_cell.length_b   1.000
_cell.length_c   1.000
_cell.angle_alpha   90.00
_cell.angle_beta   90.00
_cell.angle_gamma   90.00
#
_symmetry.space_group_name_H-M   'P 1'
#
loop_
_entity.id
_entity.type
_entity.pdbx_description
1 polymer ?
#
loop_
_entity_poly.entity_id
_entity_poly.type
_entity_poly.pdbx_seq_one_letter_code
_entity_poly.pdbx_strand_id
1 'polypeptide(L)'
;MFVTITETLTSQQRNYLKTLIAGEKAISSTEVMHRYQISSTTSIFHSKTALIKNDILDNKACEISFQDPIYAYWLKAEYFAKQS
;
A
#
# COMPACT_ATOMS: atom_id res chain seq x y z
N MET A 1 1.08 -15.87 -8.61
CA MET A 1 0.53 -14.65 -9.23
C MET A 1 0.66 -13.44 -8.30
N PHE A 2 0.05 -13.44 -7.11
CA PHE A 2 0.15 -12.31 -6.18
C PHE A 2 1.57 -12.01 -5.65
N VAL A 3 2.35 -13.05 -5.34
CA VAL A 3 3.77 -12.90 -4.95
C VAL A 3 4.55 -12.13 -6.01
N THR A 4 4.47 -12.58 -7.26
CA THR A 4 5.17 -11.96 -8.40
C THR A 4 4.80 -10.49 -8.58
N ILE A 5 3.50 -10.14 -8.49
CA ILE A 5 3.05 -8.75 -8.55
C ILE A 5 3.62 -7.92 -7.39
N THR A 6 3.72 -8.50 -6.20
CA THR A 6 4.21 -7.79 -5.00
C THR A 6 5.73 -7.61 -5.01
N GLU A 7 6.46 -8.53 -5.63
CA GLU A 7 7.92 -8.48 -5.78
C GLU A 7 8.38 -7.39 -6.76
N THR A 8 7.59 -7.06 -7.78
CA THR A 8 7.90 -5.96 -8.71
C THR A 8 7.71 -4.58 -8.09
N LEU A 9 6.99 -4.49 -6.97
CA LEU A 9 6.77 -3.23 -6.26
C LEU A 9 8.06 -2.75 -5.58
N THR A 10 8.20 -1.44 -5.46
CA THR A 10 9.26 -0.84 -4.64
C THR A 10 8.92 -0.97 -3.16
N SER A 11 9.92 -0.85 -2.28
CA SER A 11 9.68 -0.86 -0.84
C SER A 11 8.72 0.24 -0.38
N GLN A 12 8.75 1.43 -1.01
CA GLN A 12 7.83 2.52 -0.67
C GLN A 12 6.38 2.19 -1.09
N GLN A 13 6.18 1.55 -2.24
CA GLN A 13 4.86 1.07 -2.66
C GLN A 13 4.31 0.02 -1.70
N ARG A 14 5.14 -0.96 -1.30
CA ARG A 14 4.73 -1.98 -0.31
C ARG A 14 4.42 -1.38 1.06
N ASN A 15 5.24 -0.45 1.53
CA ASN A 15 5.01 0.25 2.79
C ASN A 15 3.70 1.04 2.76
N TYR A 16 3.40 1.69 1.64
CA TYR A 16 2.11 2.36 1.42
C TYR A 16 0.93 1.37 1.43
N LEU A 17 1.05 0.21 0.77
CA LEU A 17 0.01 -0.83 0.85
C LEU A 17 -0.19 -1.33 2.29
N LYS A 18 0.89 -1.45 3.07
CA LYS A 18 0.83 -1.87 4.48
C LYS A 18 0.02 -0.88 5.33
N THR A 19 0.15 0.43 5.09
CA THR A 19 -0.63 1.43 5.82
C THR A 19 -2.13 1.35 5.50
N LEU A 20 -2.47 1.06 4.23
CA LEU A 20 -3.86 0.85 3.80
C LEU A 20 -4.46 -0.39 4.44
N ILE A 21 -3.73 -1.51 4.46
CA ILE A 21 -4.17 -2.77 5.11
C ILE A 21 -4.39 -2.58 6.62
N ALA A 22 -3.57 -1.75 7.27
CA ALA A 22 -3.72 -1.40 8.68
C ALA A 22 -4.87 -0.41 8.96
N GLY A 23 -5.48 0.18 7.92
CA GLY A 23 -6.59 1.13 8.06
C GLY A 23 -6.16 2.51 8.54
N GLU A 24 -4.90 2.90 8.31
CA GLU A 24 -4.39 4.22 8.69
C GLU A 24 -5.12 5.33 7.92
N LYS A 25 -5.76 6.25 8.66
CA LYS A 25 -6.51 7.38 8.05
C LYS A 25 -5.62 8.56 7.68
N ALA A 26 -4.50 8.73 8.39
CA ALA A 26 -3.60 9.87 8.25
C ALA A 26 -2.18 9.41 7.86
N ILE A 27 -2.02 8.84 6.67
CA ILE A 27 -0.76 8.24 6.20
C ILE A 27 0.39 9.27 6.17
N SER A 28 0.09 10.54 5.97
CA SER A 28 1.06 11.64 5.96
C SER A 28 1.46 12.15 7.35
N SER A 29 0.90 11.62 8.43
CA SER A 29 1.31 11.98 9.79
C SER A 29 2.70 11.43 10.09
N THR A 30 3.54 12.22 10.76
CA THR A 30 4.92 11.84 11.09
C THR A 30 5.01 10.50 11.83
N GLU A 31 4.07 10.23 12.74
CA GLU A 31 3.99 8.95 13.46
C GLU A 31 3.77 7.76 12.52
N VAL A 32 2.80 7.86 11.61
CA VAL A 32 2.49 6.80 10.63
C VAL A 32 3.66 6.64 9.67
N MET A 33 4.20 7.75 9.16
CA MET A 33 5.34 7.68 8.24
C MET A 33 6.56 7.00 8.87
N HIS A 34 6.85 7.31 10.15
CA HIS A 34 7.91 6.64 10.89
C HIS A 34 7.60 5.16 11.14
N ARG A 35 6.39 4.82 11.60
CA ARG A 35 5.96 3.44 11.89
C ARG A 35 6.08 2.51 10.68
N TYR A 36 5.70 2.99 9.48
CA TYR A 36 5.72 2.18 8.26
C TYR A 36 6.91 2.48 7.33
N GLN A 37 7.90 3.23 7.80
CA GLN A 37 9.12 3.53 7.03
C GLN A 37 8.81 4.20 5.67
N ILE A 38 7.84 5.11 5.68
CA ILE A 38 7.53 5.98 4.55
C ILE A 38 8.53 7.14 4.55
N SER A 39 9.24 7.32 3.44
CA SER A 39 10.35 8.26 3.39
C SER A 39 9.93 9.73 3.33
N SER A 40 8.77 10.02 2.73
CA SER A 40 8.26 11.38 2.55
C SER A 40 6.80 11.41 2.10
N THR A 41 6.14 12.56 2.23
CA THR A 41 4.81 12.79 1.63
C THR A 41 4.83 12.67 0.11
N THR A 42 5.94 13.08 -0.53
CA THR A 42 6.16 12.87 -1.97
C THR A 42 6.18 11.39 -2.33
N SER A 43 6.81 10.53 -1.52
CA SER A 43 6.83 9.08 -1.75
C SER A 43 5.43 8.44 -1.64
N ILE A 44 4.57 8.96 -0.77
CA ILE A 44 3.16 8.56 -0.66
C ILE A 44 2.45 8.84 -1.99
N PHE A 45 2.59 10.06 -2.52
CA PHE A 45 1.94 10.46 -3.78
C PHE A 45 2.42 9.61 -4.97
N HIS A 46 3.73 9.38 -5.09
CA HIS A 46 4.30 8.56 -6.17
C HIS A 46 3.87 7.10 -6.05
N SER A 47 3.88 6.55 -4.83
CA SER A 47 3.43 5.18 -4.57
C SER A 47 1.96 5.01 -4.94
N LYS A 48 1.09 5.91 -4.47
CA LYS A 48 -0.34 5.94 -4.81
C LYS A 48 -0.54 5.98 -6.33
N THR A 49 0.09 6.93 -7.02
CA THR A 49 -0.06 7.10 -8.47
C THR A 49 0.40 5.86 -9.25
N ALA A 50 1.54 5.29 -8.86
CA ALA A 50 2.06 4.09 -9.51
C ALA A 50 1.16 2.87 -9.27
N LEU A 51 0.63 2.69 -8.06
CA LEU A 51 -0.25 1.57 -7.74
C LEU A 51 -1.61 1.67 -8.45
N ILE A 52 -2.12 2.88 -8.68
CA ILE A 52 -3.30 3.11 -9.53
C ILE A 52 -2.98 2.79 -10.99
N LYS A 53 -1.85 3.27 -11.50
CA LYS A 53 -1.43 2.99 -12.89
C LYS A 53 -1.22 1.50 -13.18
N ASN A 54 -0.87 0.72 -12.16
CA ASN A 54 -0.70 -0.74 -12.26
C ASN A 54 -1.98 -1.52 -11.94
N ASP A 55 -3.14 -0.87 -11.88
CA ASP A 55 -4.43 -1.52 -11.67
C ASP A 55 -4.52 -2.29 -10.33
N ILE A 56 -3.71 -1.90 -9.34
CA ILE A 56 -3.69 -2.49 -7.99
C ILE A 56 -4.68 -1.75 -7.08
N LEU A 57 -4.67 -0.42 -7.18
CA LEU A 57 -5.57 0.46 -6.44
C LEU A 57 -6.48 1.21 -7.41
N ASP A 58 -7.68 1.53 -6.93
CA ASP A 58 -8.61 2.41 -7.61
C ASP A 58 -8.82 3.68 -6.76
N ASN A 59 -9.11 4.79 -7.44
CA ASN A 59 -9.39 6.08 -6.82
C ASN A 59 -10.78 6.55 -7.26
N LYS A 60 -11.80 6.03 -6.56
CA LYS A 60 -13.21 6.38 -6.81
C LYS A 60 -13.66 7.42 -5.80
N ALA A 61 -14.22 8.52 -6.27
CA ALA A 61 -14.80 9.57 -5.42
C ALA A 61 -13.84 10.06 -4.31
N CYS A 62 -12.55 10.22 -4.64
CA CYS A 62 -11.47 10.57 -3.70
C CYS A 62 -11.14 9.51 -2.62
N GLU A 63 -11.75 8.34 -2.67
CA GLU A 63 -11.45 7.21 -1.80
C GLU A 63 -10.55 6.19 -2.52
N ILE A 64 -9.51 5.76 -1.80
CA ILE A 64 -8.57 4.76 -2.30
C ILE A 64 -9.03 3.38 -1.84
N SER A 65 -9.19 2.48 -2.80
CA SER A 65 -9.60 1.09 -2.56
C SER A 65 -8.75 0.12 -3.37
N PHE A 66 -8.67 -1.13 -2.93
CA PHE A 66 -8.03 -2.19 -3.71
C PHE A 66 -8.96 -2.62 -4.84
N GLN A 67 -8.41 -2.77 -6.04
CA GLN A 67 -9.20 -3.24 -7.19
C GLN A 67 -9.59 -4.72 -7.01
N ASP A 68 -8.70 -5.52 -6.44
CA ASP A 68 -8.95 -6.92 -6.09
C ASP A 68 -9.03 -7.08 -4.56
N PRO A 69 -10.21 -7.37 -3.98
CA PRO A 69 -10.35 -7.61 -2.54
C PRO A 69 -9.62 -8.87 -2.08
N ILE A 70 -9.41 -9.87 -2.96
CA ILE A 70 -8.63 -11.08 -2.65
C ILE A 70 -7.15 -10.73 -2.50
N TYR A 71 -6.63 -9.82 -3.33
CA TYR A 71 -5.26 -9.33 -3.19
C TYR A 71 -5.04 -8.59 -1.87
N ALA A 72 -6.00 -7.74 -1.46
CA ALA A 72 -5.97 -7.08 -0.16
C ALA A 72 -5.96 -8.09 1.01
N TYR A 73 -6.82 -9.11 0.94
CA TYR A 73 -6.86 -10.19 1.93
C TYR A 73 -5.53 -10.96 1.98
N TRP A 74 -4.97 -11.33 0.83
CA TRP A 74 -3.70 -12.05 0.75
C TRP A 74 -2.53 -11.21 1.30
N LEU A 75 -2.49 -9.90 1.02
CA LEU A 75 -1.48 -9.00 1.61
C LEU A 75 -1.54 -9.01 3.15
N LYS A 76 -2.76 -8.95 3.70
CA LYS A 76 -2.99 -8.96 5.16
C LYS A 76 -2.65 -10.31 5.79
N ALA A 77 -3.16 -11.40 5.24
CA ALA A 77 -3.11 -12.72 5.84
C ALA A 77 -1.80 -13.46 5.59
N GLU A 78 -1.16 -13.23 4.45
CA GLU A 78 0.02 -13.99 4.03
C GLU A 78 1.27 -13.10 3.96
N TYR A 79 1.23 -12.02 3.18
CA TYR A 79 2.44 -11.26 2.86
C TYR A 79 3.00 -10.49 4.07
N PHE A 80 2.18 -9.66 4.72
CA PHE A 80 2.62 -8.86 5.86
C PHE A 80 2.65 -9.65 7.17
N ALA A 81 1.81 -10.68 7.32
CA ALA A 81 1.80 -11.55 8.50
C ALA A 81 3.13 -12.31 8.65
N LYS A 82 3.76 -12.74 7.55
CA LYS A 82 5.05 -13.45 7.54
C LYS A 82 6.27 -12.54 7.71
N GLN A 83 6.09 -11.22 7.68
CA GLN A 83 7.14 -10.21 7.82
C GLN A 83 7.10 -9.48 9.18
N SER A 84 6.29 -10.00 10.12
CA SER A 84 6.08 -9.44 11.45
C SER A 84 6.92 -10.14 12.51
#